data_AF-A0A2S7NV37-F1
#
_entry.id   AF-A0A2S7NV37-F1
#
_cell.length_a   1.000
_cell.length_b   1.000
_cell.length_c   1.000
_cell.angle_alpha   90.00
_cell.angle_beta   90.00
_cell.angle_gamma   90.00
#
_symmetry.space_group_name_H-M   'P 1'
#
loop_
_entity.id
_entity.type
_entity.pdbx_description
1 polymer ?
#
loop_
_entity_poly.entity_id
_entity_poly.type
_entity_poly.pdbx_seq_one_letter_code
_entity_poly.pdbx_strand_id
1 'polypeptide(L)' 'MDQVAVHPAYWKRGHGTALVKWGMELARIDQVVQGVSAAKMGEKLCAELGYRIVERIGLDGDEGTPQGVSTVTMVYDPRG' A
#
# COMPACT_ATOMS: atom_id res chain seq x y z
N MET A 1 2.20 -11.67 1.69
CA MET A 1 2.68 -10.91 0.52
C MET A 1 3.67 -9.88 1.02
N ASP A 2 4.93 -9.94 0.57
CA ASP A 2 6.00 -9.12 1.14
C ASP A 2 6.15 -7.74 0.45
N GLN A 3 6.02 -7.69 -0.89
CA GLN A 3 6.11 -6.45 -1.66
C GLN A 3 5.22 -6.48 -2.91
N VAL A 4 4.66 -5.32 -3.31
CA VAL A 4 3.90 -5.15 -4.57
C VAL A 4 4.55 -4.09 -5.45
N ALA A 5 5.22 -4.58 -6.49
CA ALA A 5 5.67 -3.87 -7.69
C ALA A 5 4.61 -3.77 -8.79
N VAL A 6 4.42 -2.61 -9.43
CA VAL A 6 3.96 -2.56 -10.83
C VAL A 6 4.93 -1.71 -11.62
N HIS A 7 5.52 -2.28 -12.66
CA HIS A 7 6.45 -1.57 -13.53
C HIS A 7 5.75 -0.36 -14.20
N PRO A 8 6.39 0.83 -14.28
CA PRO A 8 5.74 2.07 -14.76
C PRO A 8 5.08 1.99 -16.14
N ALA A 9 5.66 1.22 -17.06
CA ALA A 9 5.09 0.99 -18.40
C ALA A 9 3.68 0.36 -18.39
N TYR A 10 3.27 -0.24 -17.27
CA TYR A 10 1.98 -0.90 -17.09
C TYR A 10 1.06 -0.17 -16.09
N TRP A 11 1.42 1.03 -15.65
CA TRP A 11 0.54 1.82 -14.78
C TRP A 11 -0.79 2.17 -15.44
N LYS A 12 -1.80 2.44 -14.60
CA LYS A 12 -3.17 2.82 -15.00
C LYS A 12 -3.91 1.76 -15.83
N ARG A 13 -3.53 0.49 -15.69
CA ARG A 13 -4.19 -0.68 -16.33
C ARG A 13 -4.84 -1.66 -15.34
N GLY A 14 -4.94 -1.27 -14.06
CA GLY A 14 -5.56 -2.10 -13.02
C GLY A 14 -4.68 -3.20 -12.40
N HIS A 15 -3.43 -3.38 -12.85
CA HIS A 15 -2.55 -4.42 -12.29
C HIS A 15 -2.30 -4.26 -10.78
N GLY A 16 -2.09 -3.03 -10.30
CA GLY A 16 -1.91 -2.78 -8.87
C GLY A 16 -3.15 -3.17 -8.06
N THR A 17 -4.33 -2.79 -8.54
CA THR A 17 -5.61 -3.17 -7.93
C THR A 17 -5.80 -4.68 -7.91
N ALA A 18 -5.46 -5.37 -9.00
CA ALA A 18 -5.56 -6.83 -9.06
C ALA A 18 -4.65 -7.52 -8.04
N LEU A 19 -3.39 -7.06 -7.92
CA LEU A 19 -2.42 -7.61 -6.97
C LEU A 19 -2.85 -7.36 -5.51
N VAL A 20 -3.31 -6.15 -5.17
CA VAL A 20 -3.77 -5.85 -3.81
C VAL A 20 -5.02 -6.66 -3.46
N LYS A 21 -5.99 -6.76 -4.38
CA LYS A 21 -7.19 -7.58 -4.17
C LYS A 21 -6.87 -9.06 -3.97
N TRP A 22 -5.91 -9.60 -4.70
CA TRP A 22 -5.44 -10.98 -4.48
C TRP A 22 -4.87 -11.15 -3.06
N GLY A 23 -4.05 -10.21 -2.58
CA GLY A 23 -3.56 -10.21 -1.20
C GLY A 23 -4.68 -10.12 -0.16
N MET A 24 -5.66 -9.24 -0.39
CA MET A 24 -6.84 -9.10 0.48
C MET A 24 -7.67 -10.39 0.54
N GLU A 25 -7.81 -11.08 -0.59
CA GLU A 25 -8.55 -12.34 -0.66
C GLU A 25 -7.85 -13.43 0.16
N LEU A 26 -6.52 -13.51 0.11
CA LEU A 26 -5.75 -14.40 0.97
C LEU A 26 -5.96 -14.05 2.45
N ALA A 27 -5.85 -12.76 2.80
CA ALA A 27 -6.09 -12.29 4.16
C ALA A 27 -7.52 -12.63 4.65
N ARG A 28 -8.51 -12.54 3.76
CA ARG A 28 -9.91 -12.91 4.02
C ARG A 28 -10.07 -14.42 4.23
N ILE A 29 -9.43 -15.26 3.42
CA ILE A 29 -9.46 -16.72 3.58
C ILE A 29 -8.86 -17.12 4.93
N ASP A 30 -7.74 -16.51 5.29
CA ASP A 30 -6.98 -16.84 6.51
C ASP A 30 -7.50 -16.11 7.76
N GLN A 31 -8.44 -15.17 7.61
CA GLN A 31 -8.99 -14.32 8.68
C GLN A 31 -7.90 -13.53 9.44
N VAL A 32 -6.89 -13.04 8.71
CA VAL A 32 -5.76 -12.28 9.26
C VAL A 32 -5.78 -10.82 8.80
N VAL A 33 -5.36 -9.92 9.69
CA VAL A 33 -5.18 -8.50 9.35
C VAL A 33 -3.98 -8.34 8.43
N GLN A 34 -4.14 -7.54 7.36
CA GLN A 34 -3.06 -7.22 6.44
C GLN A 34 -2.56 -5.79 6.68
N GLY A 35 -1.27 -5.64 6.97
CA GLY A 35 -0.58 -4.35 7.03
C GLY A 35 0.20 -4.05 5.75
N VAL A 36 0.26 -2.78 5.34
CA VAL A 36 1.09 -2.31 4.22
C VAL A 36 1.79 -1.01 4.59
N SER A 37 3.03 -0.86 4.12
CA SER A 37 3.70 0.44 4.05
C SER A 37 3.64 0.93 2.61
N ALA A 38 2.96 2.05 2.39
CA ALA A 38 2.63 2.52 1.06
C ALA A 38 3.21 3.91 0.77
N ALA A 39 3.95 4.00 -0.34
CA ALA A 39 4.28 5.29 -0.95
C ALA A 39 3.00 5.97 -1.48
N LYS A 40 3.06 7.28 -1.76
CA LYS A 40 1.91 8.13 -2.14
C LYS A 40 0.92 7.52 -3.15
N MET A 41 1.40 6.85 -4.20
CA MET A 41 0.51 6.20 -5.17
C MET A 41 -0.18 4.94 -4.61
N GLY A 42 0.56 4.15 -3.83
CA GLY A 42 0.03 2.97 -3.14
C GLY A 42 -0.98 3.34 -2.06
N GLU A 43 -0.78 4.46 -1.35
CA GLU A 43 -1.72 4.96 -0.34
C GLU A 43 -3.10 5.17 -0.94
N LYS A 44 -3.19 5.90 -2.05
CA LYS A 44 -4.46 6.16 -2.73
C LYS A 44 -5.17 4.86 -3.13
N LEU A 45 -4.43 3.93 -3.73
CA LEU A 45 -4.97 2.64 -4.14
C LEU A 45 -5.49 1.84 -2.94
N CYS A 46 -4.72 1.75 -1.87
CA CYS A 46 -5.11 0.98 -0.69
C CYS A 46 -6.32 1.62 0.01
N ALA A 47 -6.37 2.95 0.11
CA ALA A 47 -7.50 3.68 0.67
C ALA A 47 -8.80 3.42 -0.11
N GLU A 48 -8.74 3.45 -1.45
CA GLU A 48 -9.88 3.10 -2.33
C GLU A 48 -10.36 1.65 -2.15
N LEU A 49 -9.49 0.77 -1.64
CA LEU A 49 -9.79 -0.64 -1.35
C LEU A 49 -10.19 -0.91 0.11
N GLY A 50 -10.38 0.13 0.92
CA GLY A 50 -10.86 0.01 2.29
C GLY A 50 -9.77 -0.18 3.35
N TYR A 51 -8.49 0.00 2.99
CA TYR A 51 -7.44 0.10 4.00
C TYR A 51 -7.60 1.40 4.79
N ARG A 52 -7.39 1.32 6.10
CA ARG A 52 -7.38 2.47 7.01
C ARG A 52 -5.95 2.87 7.31
N ILE A 53 -5.69 4.17 7.36
CA ILE A 53 -4.39 4.71 7.75
C ILE A 53 -4.20 4.47 9.25
N VAL A 54 -3.03 3.92 9.61
CA VAL A 54 -2.59 3.78 10.99
C VAL A 54 -1.62 4.91 11.34
N GLU A 55 -0.63 5.14 10.48
CA GLU A 55 0.44 6.08 10.74
C GLU A 55 1.03 6.65 9.45
N ARG A 56 1.51 7.89 9.50
CA ARG A 56 2.31 8.51 8.44
C ARG A 56 3.72 8.72 8.95
N ILE A 57 4.70 8.18 8.25
CA ILE A 57 6.11 8.30 8.57
C ILE A 57 6.76 9.20 7.53
N GLY A 58 7.36 10.29 7.99
CA GLY A 58 8.15 11.20 7.17
C GLY A 58 9.61 11.11 7.56
N LEU A 59 10.47 11.10 6.55
CA LEU A 59 11.92 11.26 6.69
C LEU A 59 12.29 12.57 6.00
N ASP A 60 12.99 13.43 6.73
CA ASP A 60 13.51 14.68 6.19
C ASP A 60 14.50 14.40 5.06
N GLY A 61 14.63 15.37 4.16
CA GLY A 61 15.55 15.27 3.04
C GLY A 61 17.01 15.44 3.44
N ASP A 62 17.88 14.90 2.60
CA ASP A 62 19.32 15.08 2.65
C ASP A 62 19.86 15.55 1.28
N GLU A 63 21.19 15.60 1.12
CA GLU A 63 21.80 16.00 -0.16
C GLU A 63 21.40 15.09 -1.34
N GLY A 64 21.10 13.81 -1.09
CA GLY A 64 20.71 12.85 -2.12
C GLY A 64 19.22 12.90 -2.46
N THR A 65 18.37 13.22 -1.48
CA THR A 65 16.92 13.37 -1.64
C THR A 65 16.42 14.61 -0.89
N PRO A 66 16.60 15.83 -1.44
CA PRO A 66 16.30 17.08 -0.70
C PRO A 66 14.84 17.22 -0.27
N GLN A 67 13.92 16.60 -1.00
CA GLN A 67 12.49 16.61 -0.70
C GLN A 67 12.07 15.64 0.42
N GLY A 68 12.98 14.80 0.92
CA GLY A 68 12.65 13.73 1.86
C GLY A 68 11.76 12.64 1.25
N VAL A 69 11.29 11.73 2.09
CA VAL A 69 10.40 10.64 1.70
C VAL A 69 9.30 10.49 2.74
N SER A 70 8.08 10.21 2.29
CA SER A 70 6.99 9.81 3.18
C SER A 70 6.41 8.47 2.78
N THR A 71 6.09 7.67 3.79
CA THR A 71 5.34 6.42 3.65
C THR A 71 4.17 6.41 4.63
N VAL A 72 3.15 5.64 4.31
CA VAL A 72 1.95 5.51 5.12
C VAL A 72 1.75 4.05 5.48
N THR A 73 1.68 3.77 6.77
CA THR A 73 1.30 2.47 7.28
C THR A 73 -0.22 2.38 7.27
N MET A 74 -0.77 1.36 6.60
CA MET A 74 -2.21 1.15 6.47
C MET A 74 -2.57 -0.30 6.81
N VAL A 75 -3.81 -0.52 7.25
CA VAL A 75 -4.33 -1.85 7.61
C VAL A 75 -5.66 -2.14 6.93
N TYR A 76 -5.81 -3.39 6.49
CA TYR A 76 -7.06 -3.99 6.07
C TYR A 76 -7.42 -5.09 7.07
N ASP A 77 -8.61 -4.96 7.69
CA ASP A 77 -9.17 -6.01 8.53
C ASP A 77 -10.29 -6.72 7.76
N PRO A 78 -10.14 -8.01 7.40
CA PRO A 78 -11.18 -8.74 6.68
C PRO A 78 -12.43 -9.02 7.52
N ARG A 79 -12.43 -8.73 8.82
CA ARG A 79 -13.53 -8.99 9.76
C ARG A 79 -14.45 -7.79 9.97
N GLY A 80 -14.07 -6.60 9.49
CA GLY A 80 -14.77 -5.34 9.72
C GLY A 80 -14.23 -4.56 10.92
#